data_AF-A0A848EAW2-F1
#
_entry.id   AF-A0A848EAW2-F1
#
_cell.length_a   1.000
_cell.length_b   1.000
_cell.length_c   1.000
_cell.angle_alpha   90.00
_cell.angle_beta   90.00
_cell.angle_gamma   90.00
#
_symmetry.space_group_name_H-M   'P 1'
#
loop_
_entity.id
_entity.type
_entity.pdbx_description
1 polymer ?
#
loop_
_entity_poly.entity_id
_entity_poly.type
_entity_poly.pdbx_seq_one_letter_code
_entity_poly.pdbx_strand_id
1 'polypeptide(L)'
;MAKRNDPAPNQPVPALHRPFPQHLARRLWQIAATFQSEAFASHGIAPWQVALLAQLAETPGRDRNWLAAAIGVDATSAGQALAAFEARGLVLRAANPQDRRANAYALTPAGVALRAELGGPARAVARRMLAPLTEADGETLLALLARLVEAHEAHARPGAGRLPPRRKRTEEVPPCPTPSDAAPPAASASPASSPVAPRRRAPGPNAPSA
;
A
#
# COMPACT_ATOMS: atom_id res chain seq x y z
N MET A 1 15.62 -12.04 -23.59
CA MET A 1 16.00 -12.03 -22.16
C MET A 1 16.34 -10.60 -21.76
N ALA A 2 15.41 -9.87 -21.16
CA ALA A 2 15.61 -8.47 -20.77
C ALA A 2 16.49 -8.40 -19.52
N LYS A 3 17.56 -7.61 -19.56
CA LYS A 3 18.43 -7.32 -18.41
C LYS A 3 17.56 -6.76 -17.28
N ARG A 4 17.50 -7.48 -16.17
CA ARG A 4 16.97 -6.98 -14.91
C ARG A 4 17.84 -5.78 -14.53
N ASN A 5 17.30 -4.56 -14.66
CA ASN A 5 17.93 -3.35 -14.14
C ASN A 5 17.88 -3.46 -12.63
N ASP A 6 18.84 -4.18 -12.04
CA ASP A 6 19.04 -4.16 -10.61
C ASP A 6 19.53 -2.74 -10.26
N PRO A 7 18.74 -1.93 -9.53
CA PRO A 7 19.16 -0.59 -9.18
C PRO A 7 20.44 -0.66 -8.34
N ALA A 8 21.40 0.21 -8.66
CA ALA A 8 22.71 0.25 -7.99
C ALA A 8 22.54 0.22 -6.46
N PRO A 9 23.29 -0.64 -5.75
CA PRO A 9 23.22 -0.70 -4.30
C PRO A 9 23.70 0.64 -3.75
N ASN A 10 22.87 1.33 -2.97
CA ASN A 10 23.20 2.56 -2.26
C ASN A 10 23.09 3.89 -3.05
N GLN A 11 21.95 4.14 -3.72
CA GLN A 11 21.61 5.52 -4.06
C GLN A 11 21.09 6.25 -2.81
N PRO A 12 21.67 7.41 -2.44
CA PRO A 12 21.16 8.19 -1.31
C PRO A 12 19.71 8.60 -1.58
N VAL A 13 18.90 8.68 -0.52
CA VAL A 13 17.54 9.23 -0.66
C VAL A 13 17.65 10.63 -1.28
N PRO A 14 17.06 10.85 -2.47
CA PRO A 14 17.11 12.15 -3.14
C PRO A 14 16.68 13.27 -2.19
N ALA A 15 17.36 14.42 -2.24
CA ALA A 15 17.08 15.54 -1.34
C ALA A 15 15.61 15.97 -1.38
N LEU A 16 14.97 15.89 -2.56
CA LEU A 16 13.56 16.17 -2.77
C LEU A 16 12.60 15.28 -1.96
N HIS A 17 13.04 14.08 -1.55
CA HIS A 17 12.19 13.12 -0.83
C HIS A 17 12.35 13.15 0.69
N ARG A 18 13.39 13.80 1.21
CA ARG A 18 13.65 13.89 2.66
C ARG A 18 12.55 14.60 3.47
N PRO A 19 11.89 15.67 3.00
CA PRO A 19 10.87 16.33 3.82
C PRO A 19 9.53 15.57 3.87
N PHE A 20 9.38 14.49 3.11
CA PHE A 20 8.11 13.76 2.97
C PHE A 20 8.12 12.45 3.78
N PRO A 21 7.52 12.42 4.98
CA PRO A 21 7.56 11.25 5.86
C PRO A 21 7.00 9.98 5.22
N GLN A 22 5.93 10.11 4.41
CA GLN A 22 5.33 8.99 3.68
C GLN A 22 6.29 8.33 2.69
N HIS A 23 7.22 9.08 2.11
CA HIS A 23 8.21 8.52 1.19
C HIS A 23 9.25 7.71 1.96
N LEU A 24 9.79 8.27 3.04
CA LEU A 24 10.76 7.60 3.90
C LEU A 24 10.17 6.33 4.51
N ALA A 25 8.95 6.41 5.05
CA ALA A 25 8.23 5.26 5.59
C ALA A 25 8.06 4.14 4.55
N ARG A 26 7.61 4.48 3.33
CA ARG A 26 7.47 3.50 2.24
C ARG A 26 8.80 2.86 1.85
N ARG A 27 9.88 3.64 1.73
CA ARG A 27 11.22 3.11 1.39
C ARG A 27 11.77 2.23 2.49
N LEU A 28 11.62 2.65 3.75
CA LEU A 28 12.03 1.88 4.92
C LEU A 28 11.25 0.55 4.98
N TRP A 29 9.94 0.58 4.74
CA TRP A 29 9.12 -0.62 4.66
C TRP A 29 9.57 -1.58 3.54
N GLN A 30 9.90 -1.06 2.35
CA GLN A 30 10.41 -1.89 1.25
C GLN A 30 11.73 -2.59 1.62
N ILE A 31 12.67 -1.88 2.24
CA ILE A 31 13.95 -2.43 2.69
C ILE A 31 13.71 -3.47 3.80
N ALA A 32 12.86 -3.16 4.78
CA ALA A 32 12.49 -4.08 5.84
C ALA A 32 11.84 -5.36 5.29
N ALA A 33 10.96 -5.24 4.29
CA ALA A 33 10.32 -6.38 3.64
C ALA A 33 11.34 -7.28 2.93
N THR A 34 12.38 -6.72 2.31
CA THR A 34 13.49 -7.49 1.75
C THR A 34 14.23 -8.27 2.82
N PHE A 35 14.65 -7.63 3.91
CA PHE A 35 15.36 -8.31 5.00
C PHE A 35 14.51 -9.42 5.65
N GLN A 36 13.22 -9.17 5.86
CA GLN A 36 12.30 -10.17 6.38
C GLN A 36 12.13 -11.34 5.41
N SER A 37 12.01 -11.07 4.10
CA SER A 37 11.86 -12.13 3.10
C SER A 37 13.09 -13.03 3.07
N GLU A 38 14.29 -12.45 3.13
CA GLU A 38 15.55 -13.21 3.26
C GLU A 38 15.58 -14.05 4.53
N ALA A 39 15.20 -13.46 5.68
CA ALA A 39 15.27 -14.10 6.99
C ALA A 39 14.27 -15.26 7.16
N PHE A 40 13.10 -15.18 6.53
CA PHE A 40 12.03 -16.17 6.66
C PHE A 40 11.95 -17.16 5.48
N ALA A 41 12.77 -16.97 4.44
CA ALA A 41 12.78 -17.82 3.25
C ALA A 41 12.95 -19.31 3.58
N SER A 42 13.84 -19.66 4.52
CA SER A 42 14.09 -21.04 4.93
C SER A 42 12.87 -21.73 5.57
N HIS A 43 11.91 -20.96 6.07
CA HIS A 43 10.70 -21.47 6.72
C HIS A 43 9.50 -21.52 5.76
N GLY A 44 9.67 -21.05 4.51
CA GLY A 44 8.59 -20.98 3.52
C GLY A 44 7.41 -20.11 3.98
N ILE A 45 7.70 -19.02 4.71
CA ILE A 45 6.68 -18.12 5.27
C ILE A 45 6.94 -16.70 4.79
N ALA A 46 5.88 -16.04 4.31
CA ALA A 46 5.97 -14.64 3.94
C ALA A 46 6.05 -13.74 5.19
N PRO A 47 6.76 -12.60 5.14
CA PRO A 47 6.92 -11.70 6.28
C PRO A 47 5.63 -11.34 7.03
N TRP A 48 4.58 -10.98 6.30
CA TRP A 48 3.29 -10.61 6.91
C TRP A 48 2.57 -11.82 7.55
N GLN A 49 2.85 -13.04 7.08
CA GLN A 49 2.31 -14.27 7.69
C GLN A 49 2.98 -14.58 9.03
N VAL A 50 4.22 -14.12 9.24
CA VAL A 50 4.86 -14.16 10.58
C VAL A 50 4.10 -13.27 11.56
N ALA A 51 3.68 -12.07 11.13
CA ALA A 51 2.85 -11.19 11.95
C ALA A 51 1.49 -11.83 12.28
N LEU A 52 0.87 -12.55 11.34
CA LEU A 52 -0.36 -13.30 11.58
C LEU A 52 -0.17 -14.40 12.66
N LEU A 53 0.93 -15.15 12.62
CA LEU A 53 1.26 -16.15 13.64
C LEU A 53 1.51 -15.51 15.01
N ALA A 54 2.18 -14.36 15.06
CA ALA A 54 2.38 -13.62 16.29
C ALA A 54 1.03 -13.18 16.89
N GLN A 55 0.14 -12.62 16.06
CA GLN A 55 -1.17 -12.17 16.48
C GLN A 55 -2.06 -13.31 17.00
N LEU A 56 -2.02 -14.47 16.34
CA LEU A 56 -2.73 -15.68 16.79
C LEU A 56 -2.24 -16.20 18.15
N ALA A 57 -0.96 -16.03 18.44
CA ALA A 57 -0.39 -16.41 19.74
C ALA A 57 -0.86 -15.47 20.87
N GLU A 58 -0.98 -14.18 20.59
CA GLU A 58 -1.39 -13.17 21.57
C GLU A 58 -2.91 -13.15 21.78
N THR A 59 -3.68 -13.46 20.72
CA THR A 59 -5.14 -13.36 20.73
C THR A 59 -5.80 -14.63 20.17
N PRO A 60 -5.64 -15.78 20.86
CA PRO A 60 -6.27 -17.02 20.42
C PRO A 60 -7.79 -16.92 20.45
N GLY A 61 -8.45 -17.59 19.51
CA GLY A 61 -9.90 -17.65 19.41
C GLY A 61 -10.55 -16.49 18.64
N ARG A 62 -9.76 -15.59 18.06
CA ARG A 62 -10.27 -14.52 17.20
C ARG A 62 -10.64 -15.03 15.81
N ASP A 63 -11.57 -14.32 15.17
CA ASP A 63 -11.98 -14.63 13.81
C ASP A 63 -11.03 -14.03 12.76
N ARG A 64 -11.18 -14.49 11.52
CA ARG A 64 -10.38 -14.05 10.37
C ARG A 64 -10.46 -12.54 10.12
N ASN A 65 -11.65 -11.93 10.25
CA ASN A 65 -11.84 -10.53 9.92
C ASN A 65 -11.13 -9.63 10.95
N TRP A 66 -11.23 -10.01 12.23
CA TRP A 66 -10.50 -9.36 13.31
C TRP A 66 -8.99 -9.49 13.10
N LEU A 67 -8.50 -10.70 12.82
CA LEU A 67 -7.07 -10.95 12.57
C LEU A 67 -6.55 -10.15 11.37
N ALA A 68 -7.31 -10.09 10.29
CA ALA A 68 -6.95 -9.33 9.09
C ALA A 68 -6.84 -7.82 9.38
N ALA A 69 -7.81 -7.28 10.13
CA ALA A 69 -7.79 -5.89 10.56
C ALA A 69 -6.57 -5.59 11.46
N ALA A 70 -6.29 -6.45 12.43
CA ALA A 70 -5.21 -6.27 13.39
C ALA A 70 -3.81 -6.23 12.74
N ILE A 71 -3.60 -6.92 11.62
CA ILE A 71 -2.31 -6.91 10.89
C ILE A 71 -2.34 -6.06 9.61
N GLY A 72 -3.44 -5.35 9.34
CA GLY A 72 -3.58 -4.44 8.20
C GLY A 72 -3.67 -5.09 6.82
N VAL A 73 -4.05 -6.37 6.73
CA VAL A 73 -4.23 -7.11 5.46
C VAL A 73 -5.70 -7.30 5.12
N ASP A 74 -6.02 -7.60 3.86
CA ASP A 74 -7.39 -7.93 3.49
C ASP A 74 -7.81 -9.32 4.00
N ALA A 75 -9.10 -9.48 4.28
CA ALA A 75 -9.66 -10.71 4.84
C ALA A 75 -9.50 -11.93 3.91
N THR A 76 -9.43 -11.71 2.59
CA THR A 76 -9.22 -12.79 1.61
C THR A 76 -7.83 -13.37 1.76
N SER A 77 -6.81 -12.51 1.75
CA SER A 77 -5.41 -12.88 1.94
C SER A 77 -5.21 -13.55 3.31
N ALA A 78 -5.76 -12.98 4.38
CA ALA A 78 -5.73 -13.61 5.70
C ALA A 78 -6.37 -15.01 5.70
N GLY A 79 -7.52 -15.17 5.05
CA GLY A 79 -8.19 -16.47 4.91
C GLY A 79 -7.35 -17.51 4.16
N GLN A 80 -6.68 -17.11 3.07
CA GLN A 80 -5.79 -17.99 2.32
C GLN A 80 -4.59 -18.44 3.17
N ALA A 81 -4.00 -17.54 3.95
CA ALA A 81 -2.91 -17.88 4.86
C ALA A 81 -3.35 -18.80 5.99
N LEU A 82 -4.51 -18.55 6.61
CA LEU A 82 -5.07 -19.41 7.65
C LEU A 82 -5.34 -20.83 7.12
N ALA A 83 -5.93 -20.95 5.93
CA ALA A 83 -6.14 -22.25 5.30
C ALA A 83 -4.81 -22.99 5.01
N ALA A 84 -3.78 -22.28 4.56
CA ALA A 84 -2.46 -22.86 4.35
C ALA A 84 -1.80 -23.29 5.67
N PHE A 85 -2.01 -22.55 6.76
CA PHE A 85 -1.53 -22.91 8.10
C PHE A 85 -2.28 -24.11 8.68
N GLU A 86 -3.59 -24.20 8.48
CA GLU A 86 -4.39 -25.38 8.82
C GLU A 86 -3.89 -26.62 8.07
N ALA A 87 -3.66 -26.52 6.76
CA ALA A 87 -3.14 -27.62 5.96
C ALA A 87 -1.75 -28.10 6.41
N ARG A 88 -0.95 -27.21 7.01
CA ARG A 88 0.36 -27.51 7.61
C ARG A 88 0.26 -27.97 9.07
N GLY A 89 -0.93 -28.03 9.66
CA GLY A 89 -1.14 -28.39 11.06
C GLY A 89 -0.63 -27.34 12.07
N LEU A 90 -0.45 -26.09 11.64
CA LEU A 90 0.06 -24.98 12.48
C LEU A 90 -1.05 -24.22 13.19
N VAL A 91 -2.25 -24.22 12.61
CA VAL A 91 -3.43 -23.53 13.11
C VAL A 91 -4.59 -24.51 13.18
N LEU A 92 -5.40 -24.37 14.23
CA LEU A 92 -6.66 -25.08 14.37
C LEU A 92 -7.83 -24.11 14.20
N ARG A 93 -8.87 -24.59 13.52
CA ARG A 93 -10.14 -23.89 13.35
C ARG A 93 -11.21 -24.51 14.23
N ALA A 94 -11.85 -23.68 15.04
CA ALA A 94 -12.98 -24.07 15.86
C ALA A 94 -14.21 -23.19 15.54
N ALA A 95 -15.40 -23.70 15.80
CA ALA A 95 -16.60 -22.86 15.80
C ALA A 95 -16.45 -21.81 16.90
N ASN A 96 -16.76 -20.55 16.59
CA ASN A 96 -16.72 -19.50 17.60
C ASN A 96 -17.86 -19.73 18.62
N PRO A 97 -17.55 -19.80 19.93
CA PRO A 97 -18.56 -20.05 20.96
C PRO A 97 -19.62 -18.94 21.07
N GLN A 98 -19.30 -17.71 20.63
CA GLN A 98 -20.21 -16.56 20.66
C GLN A 98 -21.04 -16.42 19.38
N ASP A 99 -20.53 -16.93 18.25
CA ASP A 99 -21.24 -16.92 16.96
C ASP A 99 -20.90 -18.17 16.15
N ARG A 100 -21.84 -19.12 16.08
CA ARG A 100 -21.65 -20.39 15.35
C ARG A 100 -21.43 -20.19 13.84
N ARG A 101 -21.73 -19.00 13.29
CA ARG A 101 -21.47 -18.66 11.88
C ARG A 101 -20.03 -18.17 11.66
N ALA A 102 -19.33 -17.78 12.72
CA ALA A 102 -17.94 -17.35 12.69
C ALA A 102 -16.99 -18.50 13.07
N ASN A 103 -15.83 -18.53 12.42
CA ASN A 103 -14.74 -19.44 12.78
C ASN A 103 -13.74 -18.70 13.67
N ALA A 104 -13.30 -19.36 14.73
CA ALA A 104 -12.24 -18.94 15.63
C ALA A 104 -10.96 -19.72 15.31
N TYR A 105 -9.80 -19.06 15.42
CA TYR A 105 -8.50 -19.64 15.08
C TYR A 105 -7.55 -19.61 16.27
N ALA A 106 -6.76 -20.66 16.44
CA ALA A 106 -5.69 -20.73 17.45
C ALA A 106 -4.48 -21.50 16.91
N LEU A 107 -3.29 -21.25 17.48
CA LEU A 107 -2.10 -22.02 17.14
C LEU A 107 -2.20 -23.44 17.73
N THR A 108 -1.72 -24.42 16.97
CA THR A 108 -1.42 -25.76 17.50
C THR A 108 -0.07 -25.74 18.23
N PRO A 109 0.32 -26.81 18.95
CA PRO A 109 1.68 -26.93 19.49
C PRO A 109 2.77 -26.76 18.42
N ALA A 110 2.55 -27.27 17.20
CA ALA A 110 3.46 -27.08 16.08
C ALA A 110 3.52 -25.61 15.61
N GLY A 111 2.39 -24.91 15.58
CA GLY A 111 2.33 -23.47 15.30
C GLY A 111 3.08 -22.63 16.34
N VAL A 112 2.96 -23.00 17.62
CA VAL A 112 3.70 -22.33 18.72
C VAL A 112 5.21 -22.56 18.58
N ALA A 113 5.63 -23.79 18.27
CA ALA A 113 7.04 -24.12 18.05
C ALA A 113 7.64 -23.31 16.89
N LEU A 114 6.93 -23.28 15.75
CA LEU A 114 7.37 -22.50 14.59
C LEU A 114 7.46 -21.00 14.89
N ARG A 115 6.50 -20.43 15.62
CA ARG A 115 6.58 -19.03 16.07
C ARG A 115 7.85 -18.79 16.90
N ALA A 116 8.18 -19.70 17.82
CA ALA A 116 9.37 -19.57 18.65
C ALA A 116 10.66 -19.59 17.80
N GLU A 117 10.74 -20.48 16.81
CA GLU A 117 11.85 -20.56 15.85
C GLU A 117 12.03 -19.25 15.06
N LEU A 118 10.92 -18.64 14.62
CA LEU A 118 10.91 -17.39 13.86
C LEU A 118 11.35 -16.17 14.69
N GLY A 119 11.32 -16.26 16.03
CA GLY A 119 11.70 -15.15 16.92
C GLY A 119 13.17 -14.75 16.79
N GLY A 120 14.07 -15.71 16.58
CA GLY A 120 15.49 -15.44 16.35
C GLY A 120 15.75 -14.62 15.08
N PRO A 121 15.32 -15.11 13.90
CA PRO A 121 15.39 -14.38 12.64
C PRO A 121 14.70 -13.00 12.69
N ALA A 122 13.52 -12.90 13.32
CA ALA A 122 12.82 -11.62 13.48
C ALA A 122 13.66 -10.58 14.26
N ARG A 123 14.26 -10.99 15.38
CA ARG A 123 15.18 -10.13 16.15
C ARG A 123 16.43 -9.76 15.36
N ALA A 124 16.96 -10.67 14.53
CA ALA A 124 18.10 -10.38 13.68
C ALA A 124 17.78 -9.32 12.62
N VAL A 125 16.58 -9.37 12.02
CA VAL A 125 16.11 -8.33 11.10
C VAL A 125 15.99 -6.98 11.81
N ALA A 126 15.37 -6.95 12.99
CA ALA A 126 15.25 -5.72 13.78
C ALA A 126 16.63 -5.09 14.07
N ARG A 127 17.61 -5.91 14.52
CA ARG A 127 18.99 -5.44 14.72
C ARG A 127 19.62 -4.93 13.44
N ARG A 128 19.47 -5.64 12.31
CA ARG A 128 20.01 -5.22 11.01
C ARG A 128 19.43 -3.89 10.54
N MET A 129 18.14 -3.65 10.78
CA MET A 129 17.45 -2.41 10.43
C MET A 129 17.97 -1.21 11.23
N LEU A 130 18.25 -1.42 12.52
CA LEU A 130 18.69 -0.37 13.44
C LEU A 130 20.21 -0.19 13.49
N ALA A 131 20.99 -1.12 12.92
CA ALA A 131 22.46 -1.11 12.93
C ALA A 131 23.13 0.22 12.49
N PRO A 132 22.56 1.02 11.58
CA PRO A 132 23.12 2.33 11.24
C PRO A 132 22.94 3.42 12.31
N LEU A 133 22.13 3.18 13.35
CA LEU A 133 21.81 4.11 14.41
C LEU A 133 22.57 3.76 15.69
N THR A 134 22.76 4.75 16.56
CA THR A 134 23.11 4.47 17.96
C THR A 134 21.94 3.79 18.67
N GLU A 135 22.19 3.14 19.81
CA GLU A 135 21.13 2.53 20.61
C GLU A 135 20.07 3.56 21.04
N ALA A 136 20.50 4.72 21.52
CA ALA A 136 19.61 5.81 21.92
C ALA A 136 18.78 6.38 20.74
N ASP A 137 19.39 6.53 19.56
CA ASP A 137 18.66 6.97 18.36
C ASP A 137 17.66 5.90 17.90
N GLY A 138 18.03 4.62 18.01
CA GLY A 138 17.16 3.48 17.70
C GLY A 138 15.93 3.43 18.60
N GLU A 139 16.12 3.55 19.93
CA GLU A 139 15.03 3.65 20.89
C GLU A 139 14.13 4.86 20.62
N THR A 140 14.74 6.03 20.36
CA THR A 140 14.02 7.25 20.02
C THR A 140 13.18 7.07 18.76
N LEU A 141 13.73 6.47 17.70
CA LEU A 141 13.01 6.19 16.46
C LEU A 141 11.80 5.30 16.72
N LEU A 142 11.97 4.20 17.46
CA LEU A 142 10.88 3.28 17.78
C LEU A 142 9.77 3.98 18.58
N ALA A 143 10.13 4.78 19.59
CA ALA A 143 9.16 5.54 20.37
C ALA A 143 8.38 6.56 19.52
N LEU A 144 9.05 7.26 18.61
CA LEU A 144 8.40 8.22 17.70
C LEU A 144 7.47 7.51 16.69
N LEU A 145 7.90 6.37 16.14
CA LEU A 145 7.06 5.58 15.24
C LEU A 145 5.82 5.05 15.97
N ALA A 146 5.97 4.50 17.17
CA ALA A 146 4.84 4.02 17.98
C ALA A 146 3.82 5.13 18.24
N ARG A 147 4.29 6.31 18.69
CA ARG A 147 3.43 7.48 18.92
C ARG A 147 2.66 7.90 17.68
N LEU A 148 3.29 7.89 16.50
CA LEU A 148 2.62 8.24 15.24
C LEU A 148 1.57 7.19 14.84
N VAL A 149 1.87 5.90 15.01
CA VAL A 149 0.91 4.82 14.73
C VAL A 149 -0.29 4.93 15.65
N GLU A 150 -0.07 5.01 16.96
CA GLU A 150 -1.13 5.11 17.97
C GLU A 150 -2.03 6.34 17.75
N ALA A 151 -1.44 7.50 17.46
CA ALA A 151 -2.20 8.73 17.21
C ALA A 151 -3.08 8.67 15.94
N HIS A 152 -2.75 7.79 14.99
CA HIS A 152 -3.43 7.69 13.69
C HIS A 152 -4.13 6.35 13.45
N GLU A 153 -4.20 5.45 14.44
CA GLU A 153 -4.75 4.10 14.33
C GLU A 153 -6.16 4.07 13.74
N ALA A 154 -7.01 5.06 14.08
CA ALA A 154 -8.36 5.20 13.53
C ALA A 154 -8.42 5.34 11.98
N HIS A 155 -7.29 5.69 11.35
CA HIS A 155 -7.16 5.81 9.89
C HIS A 155 -6.61 4.54 9.23
N ALA A 156 -6.16 3.56 10.01
CA ALA A 156 -5.69 2.28 9.49
C ALA A 156 -6.84 1.56 8.80
N ARG A 157 -6.72 1.37 7.48
CA ARG A 157 -7.68 0.60 6.68
C ARG A 157 -6.98 -0.64 6.12
N PRO A 158 -7.60 -1.83 6.23
CA PRO A 158 -7.09 -3.04 5.58
C PRO A 158 -6.76 -2.81 4.11
N GLY A 159 -5.60 -3.27 3.67
CA GLY A 159 -5.18 -3.12 2.26
C GLY A 159 -4.58 -1.76 1.91
N ALA A 160 -4.06 -1.01 2.89
CA ALA A 160 -3.26 0.21 2.70
C ALA A 160 -3.95 1.30 1.86
N GLY A 161 -5.27 1.47 2.06
CA GLY A 161 -6.04 2.49 1.34
C GLY A 161 -6.28 2.19 -0.14
N ARG A 162 -6.09 0.94 -0.60
CA ARG A 162 -6.51 0.52 -1.95
C ARG A 162 -7.98 0.87 -2.16
N LEU A 163 -8.27 1.72 -3.16
CA LEU A 163 -9.65 1.96 -3.57
C LEU A 163 -10.25 0.62 -4.01
N PRO A 164 -11.51 0.32 -3.62
CA PRO A 164 -12.21 -0.80 -4.21
C PRO A 164 -12.23 -0.61 -5.73
N PRO A 165 -12.15 -1.69 -6.52
CA PRO A 165 -12.29 -1.57 -7.97
C PRO A 165 -13.58 -0.79 -8.25
N ARG A 166 -13.49 0.29 -9.02
CA ARG A 166 -14.67 1.03 -9.48
C ARG A 166 -15.62 -0.03 -10.07
N ARG A 167 -16.78 -0.26 -9.45
CA ARG A 167 -17.85 -1.02 -10.11
C ARG A 167 -18.04 -0.32 -11.44
N LYS A 168 -17.76 -1.00 -12.56
CA LYS A 168 -18.15 -0.50 -13.86
C LYS A 168 -19.65 -0.28 -13.75
N ARG A 169 -20.07 0.97 -13.65
CA ARG A 169 -21.45 1.32 -13.98
C ARG A 169 -21.54 0.84 -15.42
N THR A 170 -22.38 -0.15 -15.69
CA THR A 170 -22.90 -0.34 -17.04
C THR A 170 -23.64 0.95 -17.35
N GLU A 171 -22.89 1.97 -17.75
CA GLU A 171 -23.43 3.02 -18.58
C GLU A 171 -23.81 2.28 -19.85
N GLU A 172 -25.10 1.98 -20.00
CA GLU A 172 -25.69 1.97 -21.33
C GLU A 172 -25.25 3.27 -21.97
N VAL A 173 -24.22 3.17 -22.81
CA VAL A 173 -23.89 4.24 -23.75
C VAL A 173 -25.14 4.34 -24.61
N PRO A 174 -25.92 5.44 -24.55
CA PRO A 174 -27.06 5.60 -25.43
C PRO A 174 -26.56 5.44 -26.87
N PRO A 175 -27.28 4.70 -27.73
CA PRO A 175 -26.84 4.47 -29.09
C PRO A 175 -26.52 5.82 -29.74
N CYS A 176 -25.34 5.89 -30.36
CA CYS A 176 -24.91 7.04 -31.12
C CYS A 176 -26.05 7.44 -32.07
N PRO A 177 -26.53 8.70 -32.08
CA PRO A 177 -27.60 9.09 -32.99
C PRO A 177 -27.14 8.81 -34.41
N THR A 178 -27.94 8.06 -35.16
CA THR A 178 -27.66 7.83 -36.57
C THR A 178 -27.78 9.16 -37.31
N PRO A 179 -27.04 9.36 -38.42
CA PRO A 179 -27.02 10.62 -39.16
C PRO A 179 -28.38 11.03 -39.77
N SER A 180 -29.46 10.29 -39.50
CA SER A 180 -30.82 10.61 -39.94
C SER A 180 -31.57 11.58 -39.01
N ASP A 181 -31.09 11.82 -37.79
CA ASP A 181 -31.73 12.75 -36.83
C ASP A 181 -31.11 14.16 -36.84
N ALA A 182 -30.15 14.41 -37.71
CA ALA A 182 -29.57 15.75 -37.90
C ALA A 182 -30.56 16.62 -38.70
N ALA A 183 -31.19 17.59 -38.03
CA ALA A 183 -31.93 18.66 -38.69
C ALA A 183 -31.05 19.34 -39.76
N PRO A 184 -31.58 19.69 -40.94
CA PRO A 184 -30.77 20.24 -42.02
C PRO A 184 -30.23 21.63 -41.63
N PRO A 185 -29.01 21.99 -42.08
CA PRO A 185 -28.46 23.32 -41.85
C PRO A 185 -29.29 24.37 -42.59
N ALA A 186 -29.68 25.43 -41.88
CA ALA A 186 -30.35 26.59 -42.48
C ALA A 186 -29.47 27.21 -43.56
N ALA A 187 -30.05 27.38 -44.74
CA ALA A 187 -29.40 27.89 -45.94
C ALA A 187 -28.92 29.34 -45.79
N SER A 188 -27.78 29.57 -46.42
CA SER A 188 -27.03 30.80 -46.69
C SER A 188 -27.84 32.07 -47.03
N ALA A 189 -27.38 33.20 -46.51
CA ALA A 189 -27.36 34.47 -47.23
C ALA A 189 -25.93 35.06 -47.16
N SER A 190 -25.43 35.48 -48.32
CA SER A 190 -24.09 36.02 -48.62
C SER A 190 -24.30 37.26 -49.53
N PRO A 191 -23.29 38.10 -49.86
CA PRO A 191 -22.36 38.87 -49.02
C PRO A 191 -22.36 40.37 -49.43
N ALA A 192 -21.68 41.25 -48.67
CA ALA A 192 -21.16 42.51 -49.22
C ALA A 192 -19.92 43.04 -48.47
N SER A 193 -18.79 42.95 -49.18
CA SER A 193 -17.73 43.96 -49.33
C SER A 193 -16.88 44.42 -48.13
N SER A 194 -15.60 44.03 -48.16
CA SER A 194 -14.46 44.66 -47.49
C SER A 194 -14.20 46.10 -48.00
N PRO A 195 -13.40 46.93 -47.27
CA PRO A 195 -11.96 46.99 -47.57
C PRO A 195 -11.00 47.23 -46.37
N VAL A 196 -9.87 46.51 -46.44
CA VAL A 196 -8.45 46.88 -46.21
C VAL A 196 -8.07 48.10 -45.32
N ALA A 197 -7.41 47.78 -44.18
CA ALA A 197 -6.17 48.28 -43.51
C ALA A 197 -5.71 49.77 -43.59
N PRO A 198 -4.97 50.31 -42.57
CA PRO A 198 -3.52 50.02 -42.48
C PRO A 198 -2.88 49.96 -41.07
N ARG A 199 -1.68 49.38 -41.04
CA ARG A 199 -0.71 49.25 -39.94
C ARG A 199 -0.14 50.60 -39.44
N ARG A 200 0.12 50.73 -38.14
CA ARG A 200 1.17 51.60 -37.53
C ARG A 200 1.73 50.90 -36.27
N ARG A 201 2.95 50.34 -36.31
CA ARG A 201 4.30 50.91 -36.05
C ARG A 201 4.54 51.25 -34.57
N ALA A 202 5.40 50.46 -33.92
CA ALA A 202 5.98 50.71 -32.61
C ALA A 202 7.02 51.85 -32.64
N PRO A 203 7.35 52.43 -31.46
CA PRO A 203 8.75 52.58 -31.08
C PRO A 203 9.03 52.16 -29.62
N GLY A 204 10.27 51.73 -29.37
CA GLY A 204 10.78 51.17 -28.11
C GLY A 204 11.27 52.20 -27.07
N PRO A 205 12.35 51.89 -26.31
CA PRO A 205 12.33 51.81 -24.85
C PRO A 205 12.89 53.06 -24.15
N ASN A 206 12.49 53.30 -22.90
CA ASN A 206 13.15 54.28 -22.03
C ASN A 206 13.63 53.64 -20.72
N ALA A 207 14.88 53.97 -20.39
CA ALA A 207 15.70 53.49 -19.29
C ALA A 207 15.28 54.05 -17.91
N PRO A 208 15.75 53.46 -16.78
CA PRO A 208 15.45 53.94 -15.44
C PRO A 208 16.35 55.10 -15.01
N SER A 209 15.84 55.98 -14.14
CA SER A 209 16.59 57.04 -13.45
C SER A 209 16.76 56.73 -11.97
N ALA A 210 17.95 57.08 -11.48
CA ALA A 210 18.41 57.33 -10.11
C ALA A 210 18.53 56.13 -9.15
#